data_AF-A0A497JZQ5-F1
#
_entry.id   AF-A0A497JZQ5-F1
#
_cell.length_a   1.000
_cell.length_b   1.000
_cell.length_c   1.000
_cell.angle_alpha   90.00
_cell.angle_beta   90.00
_cell.angle_gamma   90.00
#
_symmetry.space_group_name_H-M   'P 1'
#
loop_
_entity.id
_entity.type
_entity.pdbx_description
1 polymer ?
#
loop_
_entity_poly.entity_id
_entity_poly.type
_entity_poly.pdbx_seq_one_letter_code
_entity_poly.pdbx_strand_id
1 'polypeptide(L)'
;MPTPEEAIEILRESGCSPNVIRHCRAVAEIAVKIALKCRERGIPVDLELIRIGALLHDLGRSKTHSVHHPVVGAKIAEELGLPEAIIRIIKRHIGGGLTAEEAAELGWPVENYLPETLEEKIVTYADKLIDGDKVVPIEKTIEEFKRKLGEDHPSIKRIMNLHREIMELCGGSIE
;
A
#
# COMPACT_ATOMS: atom_id res chain seq x y z
N MET A 1 7.04 7.91 15.41
CA MET A 1 7.13 7.57 13.98
C MET A 1 8.60 7.65 13.59
N PRO A 2 9.14 6.72 12.78
CA PRO A 2 10.47 6.90 12.19
C PRO A 2 10.44 8.04 11.17
N THR A 3 11.56 8.73 11.00
CA THR A 3 11.80 9.65 9.89
C THR A 3 11.85 8.92 8.55
N PRO A 4 11.71 9.61 7.40
CA PRO A 4 11.86 8.97 6.09
C PRO A 4 13.22 8.28 5.91
N GLU A 5 14.29 8.86 6.45
CA GLU A 5 15.64 8.30 6.41
C GLU A 5 15.73 7.01 7.23
N GLU A 6 15.19 7.02 8.45
CA GLU A 6 15.09 5.82 9.31
C GLU A 6 14.22 4.73 8.67
N ALA A 7 13.10 5.10 8.04
CA ALA A 7 12.23 4.15 7.34
C ALA A 7 12.97 3.45 6.18
N ILE A 8 13.77 4.19 5.42
CA ILE A 8 14.62 3.61 4.38
C ILE A 8 15.70 2.71 4.97
N GLU A 9 16.29 3.09 6.11
CA GLU A 9 17.29 2.26 6.77
C GLU A 9 16.69 0.96 7.31
N ILE A 10 15.48 1.00 7.88
CA ILE A 10 14.72 -0.19 8.29
C ILE A 10 14.57 -1.17 7.12
N LEU A 11 14.24 -0.70 5.92
CA LEU A 11 14.16 -1.57 4.74
C LEU A 11 15.51 -2.21 4.41
N ARG A 12 16.60 -1.43 4.46
CA ARG A 12 17.96 -1.93 4.16
C ARG A 12 18.40 -2.97 5.17
N GLU A 13 18.32 -2.66 6.46
CA GLU A 13 18.72 -3.53 7.57
C GLU A 13 17.88 -4.81 7.62
N SER A 14 16.59 -4.73 7.25
CA SER A 14 15.72 -5.91 7.17
C SER A 14 16.11 -6.85 6.02
N GLY A 15 16.79 -6.33 4.99
CA GLY A 15 17.27 -7.09 3.83
C GLY A 15 16.48 -6.86 2.54
N CYS A 16 15.70 -5.79 2.43
CA CYS A 16 15.01 -5.46 1.18
C CYS A 16 16.01 -5.14 0.06
N SER A 17 15.76 -5.67 -1.14
CA SER A 17 16.61 -5.39 -2.31
C SER A 17 16.55 -3.90 -2.71
N PRO A 18 17.58 -3.37 -3.41
CA PRO A 18 17.55 -2.01 -3.93
C PRO A 18 16.33 -1.71 -4.82
N ASN A 19 15.79 -2.71 -5.52
CA ASN A 19 14.61 -2.54 -6.36
C ASN A 19 13.34 -2.31 -5.53
N VAL A 20 13.17 -3.08 -4.45
CA VAL A 20 12.06 -2.89 -3.49
C VAL A 20 12.13 -1.51 -2.85
N ILE A 21 13.33 -1.07 -2.47
CA ILE A 21 13.52 0.26 -1.87
C ILE A 21 13.15 1.37 -2.88
N ARG A 22 13.56 1.24 -4.15
CA ARG A 22 13.16 2.21 -5.20
C ARG A 22 11.65 2.22 -5.43
N HIS A 23 11.03 1.05 -5.45
CA HIS A 23 9.57 0.93 -5.53
C HIS A 23 8.88 1.66 -4.36
N CYS A 24 9.26 1.38 -3.12
CA CYS A 24 8.68 2.02 -1.95
C CYS A 24 8.84 3.55 -1.96
N ARG A 25 9.98 4.06 -2.44
CA ARG A 25 10.18 5.51 -2.64
C ARG A 25 9.20 6.09 -3.67
N ALA A 26 9.03 5.42 -4.81
CA ALA A 26 8.10 5.87 -5.85
C ALA A 26 6.65 5.87 -5.34
N VAL A 27 6.25 4.84 -4.59
CA VAL A 27 4.93 4.79 -3.94
C VAL A 27 4.76 5.93 -2.95
N ALA A 28 5.76 6.19 -2.11
CA ALA A 28 5.70 7.29 -1.14
C ALA A 28 5.60 8.68 -1.80
N GLU A 29 6.29 8.89 -2.92
CA GLU A 29 6.20 10.13 -3.70
C GLU A 29 4.77 10.36 -4.24
N ILE A 30 4.14 9.33 -4.81
CA ILE A 30 2.75 9.42 -5.30
C ILE A 30 1.74 9.54 -4.16
N ALA A 31 1.90 8.77 -3.09
CA ALA A 31 1.02 8.83 -1.93
C ALA A 31 1.00 10.22 -1.29
N VAL A 32 2.17 10.87 -1.19
CA VAL A 32 2.30 12.26 -0.70
C VAL A 32 1.60 13.25 -1.63
N LYS A 33 1.72 13.10 -2.96
CA LYS A 33 1.02 13.98 -3.92
C LYS A 33 -0.50 13.87 -3.77
N ILE A 34 -1.02 12.65 -3.66
CA ILE A 34 -2.44 12.40 -3.42
C ILE A 34 -2.89 13.06 -2.11
N ALA A 35 -2.14 12.84 -1.02
CA ALA A 35 -2.45 13.42 0.28
C ALA A 35 -2.50 14.96 0.24
N LEU A 36 -1.57 15.60 -0.48
CA LEU A 36 -1.56 17.06 -0.63
C LEU A 36 -2.79 17.56 -1.39
N LYS A 37 -3.22 16.89 -2.47
CA LYS A 37 -4.46 17.22 -3.19
C LYS A 37 -5.70 17.08 -2.30
N CYS A 38 -5.76 16.03 -1.46
CA CYS A 38 -6.82 15.92 -0.47
C CYS A 38 -6.84 17.12 0.49
N ARG A 39 -5.66 17.54 1.00
CA ARG A 39 -5.54 18.70 1.91
C ARG A 39 -5.90 20.02 1.25
N GLU A 40 -5.54 20.23 -0.01
CA GLU A 40 -5.93 21.43 -0.79
C GLU A 40 -7.46 21.58 -0.87
N ARG A 41 -8.18 20.46 -0.77
CA ARG A 41 -9.64 20.41 -0.77
C ARG A 41 -10.26 20.34 0.63
N GLY A 42 -9.45 20.59 1.66
CA GLY A 42 -9.91 20.63 3.06
C GLY A 42 -10.16 19.26 3.67
N ILE A 43 -9.72 18.17 3.03
CA ILE A 43 -9.84 16.81 3.59
C ILE A 43 -8.66 16.58 4.55
N PRO A 44 -8.92 16.27 5.84
CA PRO A 44 -7.87 15.99 6.79
C PRO A 44 -7.22 14.63 6.48
N VAL A 45 -5.90 14.62 6.37
CA VAL A 45 -5.08 13.41 6.23
C VAL A 45 -3.77 13.58 7.00
N ASP A 46 -3.27 12.49 7.56
CA ASP A 46 -1.95 12.46 8.19
C ASP A 46 -0.86 12.22 7.13
N LEU A 47 -0.20 13.31 6.72
CA LEU A 47 0.84 13.28 5.68
C LEU A 47 2.08 12.49 6.12
N GLU A 48 2.43 12.53 7.39
CA GLU A 48 3.60 11.81 7.91
C GLU A 48 3.32 10.31 7.94
N LEU A 49 2.15 9.92 8.43
CA LEU A 49 1.70 8.52 8.40
C LEU A 49 1.64 7.96 6.97
N ILE A 50 1.10 8.71 6.02
CA ILE A 50 1.05 8.29 4.60
C ILE A 50 2.46 8.09 4.04
N ARG A 51 3.37 9.04 4.28
CA ARG A 51 4.73 8.97 3.76
C ARG A 51 5.48 7.76 4.32
N ILE A 52 5.46 7.59 5.63
CA ILE A 52 6.19 6.50 6.29
C ILE A 52 5.52 5.14 6.02
N GLY A 53 4.19 5.10 6.01
CA GLY A 53 3.42 3.92 5.65
C GLY A 53 3.71 3.45 4.23
N ALA A 54 3.77 4.37 3.27
CA ALA A 54 4.16 4.06 1.90
C ALA A 54 5.62 3.60 1.76
N LEU A 55 6.54 4.18 2.53
CA LEU A 55 7.93 3.71 2.52
C LEU A 55 8.05 2.27 3.06
N LEU A 56 7.27 1.91 4.08
CA LEU A 56 7.41 0.63 4.75
C LEU A 56 6.42 -0.45 4.29
N HIS A 57 5.46 -0.12 3.41
CA HIS A 57 4.35 -1.01 3.05
C HIS A 57 4.81 -2.42 2.61
N ASP A 58 5.96 -2.50 1.94
CA ASP A 58 6.51 -3.71 1.34
C ASP A 58 7.63 -4.35 2.20
N LEU A 59 7.74 -4.01 3.50
CA LEU A 59 8.79 -4.48 4.41
C LEU A 59 8.95 -6.02 4.43
N GLY A 60 7.86 -6.77 4.25
CA GLY A 60 7.89 -8.23 4.20
C GLY A 60 8.63 -8.80 2.99
N ARG A 61 8.89 -7.99 1.95
CA ARG A 61 9.74 -8.37 0.81
C ARG A 61 11.19 -8.64 1.18
N SER A 62 11.62 -8.22 2.38
CA SER A 62 12.89 -8.63 2.96
C SER A 62 12.99 -10.14 3.23
N LYS A 63 11.86 -10.84 3.37
CA LYS A 63 11.81 -12.28 3.67
C LYS A 63 11.08 -13.10 2.62
N THR A 64 10.10 -12.54 1.91
CA THR A 64 9.32 -13.29 0.93
C THR A 64 8.85 -12.45 -0.25
N HIS A 65 8.91 -13.02 -1.45
CA HIS A 65 8.31 -12.44 -2.66
C HIS A 65 6.92 -13.01 -2.98
N SER A 66 6.35 -13.82 -2.08
CA SER A 66 5.00 -14.38 -2.23
C SER A 66 3.89 -13.38 -1.91
N VAL A 67 2.64 -13.83 -2.02
CA VAL A 67 1.45 -13.08 -1.58
C VAL A 67 1.50 -12.77 -0.07
N HIS A 68 2.25 -13.53 0.73
CA HIS A 68 2.30 -13.41 2.20
C HIS A 68 3.14 -12.23 2.73
N HIS A 69 3.78 -11.43 1.87
CA HIS A 69 4.60 -10.31 2.33
C HIS A 69 3.88 -9.27 3.23
N PRO A 70 2.55 -9.02 3.15
CA PRO A 70 1.90 -8.08 4.06
C PRO A 70 1.89 -8.60 5.50
N VAL A 71 1.53 -9.87 5.73
CA VAL A 71 1.50 -10.47 7.08
C VAL A 71 2.91 -10.67 7.64
N VAL A 72 3.87 -11.02 6.78
CA VAL A 72 5.28 -11.12 7.19
C VAL A 72 5.84 -9.74 7.54
N GLY A 73 5.54 -8.72 6.73
CA GLY A 73 5.96 -7.34 6.98
C GLY A 73 5.36 -6.76 8.25
N ALA A 74 4.08 -7.04 8.51
CA ALA A 74 3.39 -6.63 9.73
C ALA A 74 4.09 -7.20 10.98
N LYS A 75 4.42 -8.50 10.96
CA LYS A 75 5.16 -9.15 12.05
C LYS A 75 6.56 -8.53 12.27
N ILE A 76 7.30 -8.24 11.20
CA ILE A 76 8.61 -7.57 11.31
C ILE A 76 8.42 -6.17 11.92
N ALA A 77 7.41 -5.43 11.48
CA ALA A 77 7.11 -4.10 12.00
C ALA A 77 6.73 -4.12 13.49
N GLU A 78 5.96 -5.12 13.94
CA GLU A 78 5.65 -5.38 15.35
C GLU A 78 6.93 -5.66 16.17
N GLU A 79 7.81 -6.54 15.68
CA GLU A 79 9.08 -6.88 16.34
C GLU A 79 10.03 -5.67 16.46
N LEU A 80 9.98 -4.75 15.49
CA LEU A 80 10.73 -3.49 15.50
C LEU A 80 10.07 -2.38 16.36
N GLY A 81 8.91 -2.63 16.95
CA GLY A 81 8.19 -1.65 17.77
C GLY A 81 7.62 -0.48 16.97
N LEU A 82 7.31 -0.69 15.69
CA LEU A 82 6.69 0.36 14.85
C LEU A 82 5.26 0.66 15.30
N PRO A 83 4.76 1.90 15.07
CA PRO A 83 3.41 2.26 15.46
C PRO A 83 2.34 1.42 14.75
N GLU A 84 1.27 1.08 15.47
CA GLU A 84 0.14 0.28 14.97
C GLU A 84 -0.46 0.82 13.65
N ALA A 85 -0.50 2.14 13.48
CA ALA A 85 -0.98 2.75 12.25
C ALA A 85 -0.12 2.37 11.01
N ILE A 86 1.20 2.19 11.19
CA ILE A 86 2.09 1.73 10.12
C ILE A 86 1.91 0.23 9.88
N ILE A 87 1.81 -0.57 10.96
CA ILE A 87 1.59 -2.02 10.87
C ILE A 87 0.32 -2.30 10.06
N ARG A 88 -0.77 -1.56 10.29
CA ARG A 88 -2.02 -1.70 9.53
C ARG A 88 -1.86 -1.37 8.05
N ILE A 89 -1.13 -0.30 7.69
CA ILE A 89 -0.83 0.02 6.29
C ILE A 89 -0.08 -1.13 5.62
N ILE A 90 0.97 -1.66 6.26
CA ILE A 90 1.74 -2.80 5.76
C ILE A 90 0.84 -4.01 5.56
N LYS A 91 0.00 -4.33 6.55
CA LYS A 91 -0.84 -5.53 6.57
C LYS A 91 -1.96 -5.51 5.53
N ARG A 92 -2.46 -4.33 5.14
CA ARG A 92 -3.72 -4.15 4.38
C ARG A 92 -3.56 -3.72 2.91
N HIS A 93 -2.36 -3.45 2.44
CA HIS A 93 -2.15 -2.80 1.12
C HIS A 93 -2.30 -3.71 -0.12
N ILE A 94 -2.35 -5.03 0.03
CA ILE A 94 -2.31 -5.93 -1.12
C ILE A 94 -3.64 -5.96 -1.87
N GLY A 95 -3.58 -5.85 -3.21
CA GLY A 95 -4.79 -5.69 -4.03
C GLY A 95 -5.56 -4.43 -3.64
N GLY A 96 -6.83 -4.56 -3.27
CA GLY A 96 -7.60 -3.47 -2.65
C GLY A 96 -7.96 -3.80 -1.20
N GLY A 97 -7.12 -4.61 -0.54
CA GLY A 97 -7.40 -5.31 0.71
C GLY A 97 -8.10 -6.65 0.50
N LEU A 98 -8.06 -7.49 1.55
CA LEU A 98 -8.64 -8.84 1.58
C LEU A 98 -9.69 -8.97 2.68
N THR A 99 -10.75 -9.75 2.42
CA THR A 99 -11.71 -10.14 3.46
C THR A 99 -11.15 -11.23 4.35
N ALA A 100 -11.85 -11.52 5.45
CA ALA A 100 -11.47 -12.60 6.35
C ALA A 100 -11.55 -13.99 5.68
N GLU A 101 -12.50 -14.17 4.76
CA GLU A 101 -12.65 -15.39 3.98
C GLU A 101 -11.47 -15.57 3.00
N GLU A 102 -11.11 -14.51 2.26
CA GLU A 102 -9.95 -14.54 1.35
C GLU A 102 -8.64 -14.76 2.13
N ALA A 103 -8.51 -14.16 3.32
CA ALA A 103 -7.38 -14.39 4.20
C ALA A 103 -7.31 -15.85 4.67
N ALA A 104 -8.46 -16.45 5.04
CA ALA A 104 -8.54 -17.86 5.42
C ALA A 104 -8.12 -18.79 4.27
N GLU A 105 -8.55 -18.50 3.04
CA GLU A 105 -8.15 -19.25 1.84
C GLU A 105 -6.63 -19.19 1.57
N LEU A 106 -6.00 -18.08 1.94
CA LEU A 106 -4.53 -17.91 1.87
C LEU A 106 -3.80 -18.49 3.09
N GLY A 107 -4.51 -19.07 4.07
CA GLY A 107 -3.93 -19.58 5.31
C GLY A 107 -3.40 -18.48 6.25
N TRP A 108 -3.91 -17.26 6.12
CA TRP A 108 -3.58 -16.14 7.01
C TRP A 108 -4.47 -16.19 8.26
N PRO A 109 -4.12 -15.44 9.33
CA PRO A 109 -5.04 -15.20 10.42
C PRO A 109 -6.39 -14.68 9.90
N VAL A 110 -7.49 -15.27 10.39
CA VAL A 110 -8.86 -14.96 9.93
C VAL A 110 -9.32 -13.64 10.54
N GLU A 111 -9.06 -12.55 9.82
CA GLU A 111 -9.43 -11.18 10.19
C GLU A 111 -9.60 -10.32 8.92
N ASN A 112 -10.04 -9.08 9.07
CA ASN A 112 -10.27 -8.19 7.93
C ASN A 112 -9.02 -7.39 7.57
N TYR A 113 -8.58 -7.51 6.31
CA TYR A 113 -7.40 -6.84 5.74
C TYR A 113 -7.79 -5.75 4.74
N LEU A 114 -9.03 -5.28 4.76
CA LEU A 114 -9.48 -4.15 3.97
C LEU A 114 -8.90 -2.84 4.53
N PRO A 115 -8.43 -1.90 3.68
CA PRO A 115 -8.02 -0.58 4.14
C PRO A 115 -9.23 0.19 4.68
N GLU A 116 -9.11 0.65 5.93
CA GLU A 116 -10.20 1.31 6.66
C GLU A 116 -10.02 2.84 6.70
N THR A 117 -8.81 3.31 7.02
CA THR A 117 -8.54 4.75 7.10
C THR A 117 -8.20 5.32 5.72
N LEU A 118 -8.31 6.65 5.58
CA LEU A 118 -7.95 7.32 4.34
C LEU A 118 -6.45 7.16 4.03
N GLU A 119 -5.59 7.15 5.06
CA GLU A 119 -4.16 6.91 4.91
C GLU A 119 -3.88 5.50 4.37
N GLU A 120 -4.53 4.47 4.92
CA GLU A 120 -4.44 3.09 4.42
C GLU A 120 -4.88 2.99 2.95
N LYS A 121 -6.00 3.65 2.61
CA LYS A 121 -6.52 3.67 1.23
C LYS A 121 -5.60 4.41 0.26
N ILE A 122 -5.04 5.55 0.66
CA ILE A 122 -4.12 6.33 -0.18
C ILE A 122 -2.87 5.51 -0.49
N VAL A 123 -2.26 4.87 0.51
CA VAL A 123 -1.07 4.03 0.28
C VAL A 123 -1.39 2.82 -0.59
N THR A 124 -2.50 2.12 -0.30
CA THR A 124 -2.96 0.98 -1.10
C THR A 124 -3.17 1.37 -2.57
N TYR A 125 -3.80 2.52 -2.82
CA TYR A 125 -4.04 3.03 -4.16
C TYR A 125 -2.75 3.49 -4.85
N ALA A 126 -1.88 4.23 -4.15
CA ALA A 126 -0.61 4.71 -4.69
C ALA A 126 0.28 3.56 -5.16
N ASP A 127 0.32 2.44 -4.42
CA ASP A 127 1.03 1.22 -4.83
C ASP A 127 0.53 0.70 -6.19
N LYS A 128 -0.78 0.75 -6.45
CA LYS A 128 -1.36 0.31 -7.73
C LYS A 128 -1.10 1.25 -8.90
N LEU A 129 -0.49 2.41 -8.65
CA LEU A 129 -0.05 3.34 -9.68
C LEU A 129 1.43 3.22 -9.98
N ILE A 130 2.15 2.27 -9.36
CA ILE A 130 3.58 2.06 -9.57
C ILE A 130 3.85 0.65 -10.11
N ASP A 131 4.56 0.55 -11.25
CA ASP A 131 5.17 -0.69 -11.72
C ASP A 131 6.69 -0.56 -11.68
N GLY A 132 7.32 -1.37 -10.80
CA GLY A 132 8.72 -1.19 -10.43
C GLY A 132 8.90 0.14 -9.71
N ASP A 133 9.49 1.13 -10.38
CA ASP A 133 9.68 2.50 -9.89
C ASP A 133 9.05 3.55 -10.83
N LYS A 134 8.16 3.13 -11.73
CA LYS A 134 7.51 4.01 -12.71
C LYS A 134 6.02 4.16 -12.43
N VAL A 135 5.54 5.39 -12.58
CA VAL A 135 4.11 5.70 -12.54
C VAL A 135 3.43 5.10 -13.78
N VAL A 136 2.31 4.42 -13.57
CA VAL A 136 1.49 3.80 -14.60
C VAL A 136 0.02 4.16 -14.45
N PRO A 137 -0.76 4.17 -15.54
CA PRO A 137 -2.21 4.32 -15.46
C PRO A 137 -2.84 3.14 -14.71
N ILE A 138 -3.93 3.39 -13.97
CA ILE A 138 -4.60 2.37 -13.16
C ILE A 138 -5.11 1.20 -14.00
N GLU A 139 -5.46 1.48 -15.26
CA GLU A 139 -5.93 0.52 -16.26
C GLU A 139 -4.91 -0.61 -16.47
N LYS A 140 -3.61 -0.26 -16.48
CA LYS A 140 -2.53 -1.25 -16.61
C LYS A 140 -2.58 -2.25 -15.45
N THR A 141 -2.72 -1.75 -14.22
CA THR A 141 -2.80 -2.62 -13.03
C THR A 141 -4.07 -3.48 -13.06
N ILE A 142 -5.19 -2.92 -13.51
CA ILE A 142 -6.45 -3.67 -13.66
C ILE A 142 -6.29 -4.80 -14.68
N GLU A 143 -5.73 -4.54 -15.86
CA GLU A 143 -5.48 -5.56 -16.89
C GLU A 143 -4.53 -6.65 -16.40
N GLU A 144 -3.50 -6.28 -15.64
CA GLU A 144 -2.60 -7.25 -15.04
C GLU A 144 -3.28 -8.16 -14.03
N PHE A 145 -4.13 -7.60 -13.17
CA PHE A 145 -4.89 -8.36 -12.19
C PHE A 145 -5.89 -9.30 -12.85
N LYS A 146 -6.60 -8.85 -13.89
CA LYS A 146 -7.50 -9.68 -14.70
C LYS A 146 -6.78 -10.88 -15.30
N ARG A 147 -5.60 -10.65 -15.91
CA ARG A 147 -4.78 -11.71 -16.49
C ARG A 147 -4.26 -12.70 -15.46
N LYS A 148 -3.86 -12.23 -14.27
CA LYS A 148 -3.24 -13.06 -13.22
C LYS A 148 -4.26 -13.83 -12.36
N LEU A 149 -5.41 -13.21 -12.07
CA LEU A 149 -6.37 -13.70 -11.08
C LEU A 149 -7.75 -14.02 -11.66
N GLY A 150 -8.01 -13.65 -12.92
CA GLY A 150 -9.30 -13.80 -13.58
C GLY A 150 -10.08 -12.48 -13.67
N GLU A 151 -10.92 -12.35 -14.71
CA GLU A 151 -11.67 -11.13 -15.04
C GLU A 151 -12.57 -10.64 -13.90
N ASP A 152 -13.15 -11.58 -13.14
CA ASP A 152 -14.13 -11.31 -12.10
C ASP A 152 -13.53 -11.31 -10.68
N HIS A 153 -12.20 -11.30 -10.55
CA HIS A 153 -11.56 -11.37 -9.24
C HIS A 153 -11.96 -10.16 -8.36
N PRO A 154 -12.42 -10.36 -7.09
CA PRO A 154 -12.96 -9.29 -6.26
C PRO A 154 -12.03 -8.09 -6.04
N SER A 155 -10.71 -8.33 -6.03
CA SER A 155 -9.70 -7.28 -5.89
C SER A 155 -9.79 -6.22 -6.99
N ILE A 156 -10.19 -6.59 -8.21
CA ILE A 156 -10.32 -5.64 -9.33
C ILE A 156 -11.38 -4.59 -9.00
N LYS A 157 -12.55 -5.03 -8.50
CA LYS A 157 -13.62 -4.13 -8.07
C LYS A 157 -13.16 -3.24 -6.91
N ARG A 158 -12.39 -3.76 -5.96
CA ARG A 158 -11.85 -2.96 -4.85
C ARG A 158 -10.86 -1.90 -5.33
N ILE A 159 -9.94 -2.25 -6.24
CA ILE A 159 -8.98 -1.31 -6.84
C ILE A 159 -9.73 -0.20 -7.60
N MET A 160 -10.74 -0.55 -8.39
CA MET A 160 -11.57 0.44 -9.10
C MET A 160 -12.35 1.35 -8.14
N ASN A 161 -12.83 0.81 -7.01
CA ASN A 161 -13.50 1.61 -5.99
C ASN A 161 -12.54 2.59 -5.33
N LEU A 162 -11.33 2.15 -4.96
CA LEU A 162 -10.28 3.02 -4.44
C LEU A 162 -9.92 4.11 -5.44
N HIS A 163 -9.76 3.76 -6.72
CA HIS A 163 -9.50 4.74 -7.77
C HIS A 163 -10.59 5.81 -7.83
N ARG A 164 -11.87 5.42 -7.88
CA ARG A 164 -12.99 6.38 -7.89
C ARG A 164 -13.01 7.25 -6.65
N GLU A 165 -12.89 6.66 -5.47
CA GLU A 165 -12.89 7.36 -4.18
C GLU A 165 -11.76 8.40 -4.13
N ILE A 166 -10.52 8.00 -4.41
CA ILE A 166 -9.36 8.89 -4.33
C ILE A 166 -9.42 9.98 -5.40
N MET A 167 -9.83 9.67 -6.63
CA MET A 167 -9.99 10.68 -7.69
C MET A 167 -11.07 11.69 -7.33
N GLU A 168 -12.19 11.25 -6.75
CA GLU A 168 -13.24 12.14 -6.26
C GLU A 168 -12.73 13.05 -5.14
N LEU A 169 -11.90 12.54 -4.23
CA LEU A 169 -11.27 13.32 -3.16
C LEU A 169 -10.23 14.32 -3.68
N CYS A 170 -9.52 13.99 -4.77
CA CYS A 170 -8.50 14.85 -5.38
C CYS A 170 -9.04 15.85 -6.42
N GLY A 171 -10.28 15.70 -6.87
CA GLY A 171 -10.93 16.65 -7.79
C GLY A 171 -10.82 16.25 -9.26
N GLY A 172 -10.67 14.95 -9.51
CA GLY A 172 -10.59 14.38 -10.85
C GLY A 172 -9.17 14.32 -11.43
N SER A 173 -8.15 14.75 -10.69
CA SER A 173 -6.74 14.62 -11.08
C SER A 173 -5.82 14.45 -9.88
N ILE A 174 -4.79 13.60 -10.03
CA ILE A 174 -3.64 13.49 -9.12
C ILE A 174 -2.38 14.19 -9.68
N GLU A 175 -2.48 14.76 -10.88
CA GLU A 175 -1.46 15.61 -11.52
C GLU A 175 -1.58 17.08 -11.05
#